data_AF-A0A7X8EV46-F1
#
_entry.id   AF-A0A7X8EV46-F1
#
_cell.length_a   1.000
_cell.length_b   1.000
_cell.length_c   1.000
_cell.angle_alpha   90.00
_cell.angle_beta   90.00
_cell.angle_gamma   90.00
#
_symmetry.space_group_name_H-M   'P 1'
#
loop_
_entity.id
_entity.type
_entity.pdbx_description
1 polymer ?
#
loop_
_entity_poly.entity_id
_entity_poly.type
_entity_poly.pdbx_seq_one_letter_code
_entity_poly.pdbx_strand_id
1 'polypeptide(L)' 'MDDNMLLNLALDAGEIMLISGAETHRVEDTMERILSRGGNNMPEAVALSTMLIVSIHSPLSGSLTMT' A
#
# COMPACT_ATOMS: atom_id res chain seq x y z
N MET A 1 -0.63 14.09 4.80
CA MET A 1 0.65 13.35 4.62
C MET A 1 0.93 13.39 3.14
N ASP A 2 2.19 13.44 2.70
CA ASP A 2 2.50 13.33 1.27
C ASP A 2 2.09 11.92 0.80
N ASP A 3 1.33 11.87 -0.28
CA ASP A 3 0.84 10.63 -0.90
C ASP A 3 1.99 9.70 -1.25
N ASN A 4 3.10 10.23 -1.78
CA ASN A 4 4.30 9.43 -2.06
C ASN A 4 4.90 8.83 -0.78
N MET A 5 4.94 9.59 0.31
CA MET A 5 5.45 9.07 1.59
C MET A 5 4.55 7.96 2.14
N LEU A 6 3.24 8.09 1.95
CA LEU A 6 2.26 7.08 2.38
C LEU A 6 2.40 5.78 1.59
N LEU A 7 2.57 5.88 0.27
CA LEU A 7 2.79 4.71 -0.59
C LEU A 7 4.11 4.03 -0.26
N ASN A 8 5.21 4.78 -0.10
CA ASN A 8 6.51 4.22 0.28
C ASN A 8 6.43 3.51 1.63
N LEU A 9 5.78 4.11 2.63
CA LEU A 9 5.61 3.47 3.94
C LEU A 9 4.83 2.15 3.85
N ALA A 10 3.79 2.10 3.00
CA ALA A 10 3.03 0.87 2.79
C ALA A 10 3.89 -0.20 2.10
N LEU A 11 4.65 0.15 1.06
CA LEU A 11 5.57 -0.77 0.39
C LEU A 11 6.67 -1.30 1.32
N ASP A 12 7.32 -0.43 2.10
CA ASP A 12 8.37 -0.82 3.05
C ASP A 12 7.83 -1.82 4.09
N ALA A 13 6.64 -1.53 4.65
CA ALA A 13 5.98 -2.43 5.58
C ALA A 13 5.61 -3.76 4.91
N GLY A 14 5.08 -3.69 3.69
CA GLY A 14 4.71 -4.87 2.91
C GLY A 14 5.92 -5.76 2.60
N GLU A 15 7.05 -5.17 2.21
CA GLU A 15 8.29 -5.89 1.88
C GLU A 15 8.83 -6.62 3.11
N ILE A 16 8.90 -5.92 4.26
CA ILE A 16 9.33 -6.52 5.53
C ILE A 16 8.44 -7.72 5.88
N MET A 17 7.11 -7.56 5.75
CA MET A 17 6.16 -8.64 6.04
C MET A 17 6.34 -9.83 5.09
N LEU A 18 6.50 -9.56 3.79
CA LEU A 18 6.65 -10.60 2.76
C LEU A 18 7.97 -11.38 2.96
N ILE A 19 9.08 -10.68 3.21
CA ILE A 19 10.38 -11.28 3.55
C ILE A 19 10.29 -12.12 4.83
N SER A 20 9.44 -11.70 5.78
CA SER A 20 9.19 -12.44 7.02
C SER A 20 8.27 -13.65 6.84
N GLY A 21 7.83 -13.96 5.62
CA GLY A 21 6.95 -15.10 5.31
C GLY A 21 5.49 -14.86 5.68
N ALA A 22 5.05 -13.61 5.77
CA ALA A 22 3.63 -13.30 5.96
C ALA A 22 2.82 -13.74 4.73
N GLU A 23 1.61 -14.25 4.97
CA GLU A 23 0.66 -14.55 3.93
C GLU A 23 0.27 -13.27 3.16
N THR A 24 0.20 -13.35 1.84
CA THR A 24 -0.02 -12.18 0.96
C THR A 24 -1.24 -11.36 1.36
N HIS A 25 -2.37 -12.01 1.69
CA HIS A 25 -3.58 -11.31 2.13
C HIS A 25 -3.38 -10.49 3.42
N ARG A 26 -2.46 -10.88 4.31
CA ARG A 26 -2.12 -10.13 5.53
C ARG A 26 -1.21 -8.94 5.22
N VAL A 27 -0.36 -9.10 4.22
CA VAL A 27 0.47 -8.01 3.69
C VAL A 27 -0.44 -6.95 3.07
N GLU A 28 -1.38 -7.36 2.22
CA GLU A 28 -2.40 -6.50 1.60
C GLU A 28 -3.21 -5.72 2.65
N ASP A 29 -3.82 -6.41 3.63
CA ASP A 29 -4.60 -5.77 4.70
C ASP A 29 -3.78 -4.72 5.47
N THR A 30 -2.49 -5.01 5.73
CA THR A 30 -1.61 -4.07 6.42
C THR A 30 -1.31 -2.84 5.56
N MET A 31 -0.98 -3.05 4.28
CA MET A 31 -0.73 -1.96 3.33
C MET A 31 -1.97 -1.08 3.18
N GLU A 32 -3.16 -1.66 2.95
CA GLU A 32 -4.41 -0.90 2.84
C GLU A 32 -4.73 -0.11 4.12
N ARG A 33 -4.46 -0.70 5.28
CA ARG A 33 -4.68 -0.03 6.57
C ARG A 33 -3.72 1.12 6.83
N ILE A 34 -2.48 1.05 6.33
CA ILE A 34 -1.54 2.18 6.31
C ILE A 34 -2.09 3.27 5.39
N LEU A 35 -2.42 2.94 4.15
CA LEU A 35 -2.93 3.89 3.15
C LEU A 35 -4.24 4.56 3.58
N SER A 36 -5.10 3.85 4.31
CA SER A 36 -6.35 4.37 4.87
C SER A 36 -6.15 5.51 5.89
N ARG A 37 -4.93 5.71 6.41
CA ARG A 37 -4.61 6.86 7.29
C ARG A 37 -4.42 8.17 6.53
N GLY A 38 -4.29 8.13 5.21
CA GLY A 38 -4.07 9.30 4.35
C GLY A 38 -5.28 10.24 4.21
N GLY A 39 -6.48 9.81 4.62
CA GLY A 39 -7.71 10.58 4.50
C GLY A 39 -8.75 9.87 3.65
N ASN A 40 -9.43 10.62 2.77
CA ASN A 40 -10.54 10.13 1.94
C ASN A 40 -10.05 9.38 0.68
N ASN A 41 -9.00 8.58 0.83
CA ASN A 41 -8.40 7.80 -0.24
C ASN A 41 -9.13 6.46 -0.35
N MET A 42 -9.30 5.95 -1.57
CA MET A 42 -9.68 4.56 -1.81
C MET A 42 -8.40 3.76 -2.05
N PRO A 43 -7.86 3.08 -1.03
CA PRO A 43 -6.63 2.32 -1.17
C PRO A 43 -6.91 1.00 -1.88
N GLU A 44 -5.94 0.56 -2.67
CA GLU A 44 -5.88 -0.80 -3.20
C GLU A 44 -4.46 -1.31 -2.99
N ALA A 45 -4.32 -2.52 -2.46
CA ALA A 45 -3.02 -3.16 -2.33
C ALA A 45 -3.06 -4.59 -2.87
N VAL A 46 -2.01 -4.97 -3.58
CA VAL A 46 -1.84 -6.34 -4.11
C VAL A 46 -0.44 -6.82 -3.74
N ALA A 47 -0.37 -8.03 -3.19
CA ALA A 47 0.88 -8.70 -2.86
C ALA A 47 0.98 -10.02 -3.62
N LEU A 48 2.00 -10.11 -4.47
CA LEU A 48 2.51 -11.34 -5.05
C LEU A 48 3.81 -11.71 -4.33
N SER A 49 4.23 -12.98 -4.42
CA SER A 49 5.46 -13.45 -3.75
C SER A 49 6.73 -12.66 -4.08
N THR A 50 6.74 -11.88 -5.17
CA THR A 50 7.90 -11.11 -5.64
C THR A 50 7.56 -9.67 -6.02
N MET A 51 6.34 -9.21 -5.80
CA MET A 51 5.89 -7.89 -6.24
C MET A 51 4.83 -7.38 -5.29
N LEU A 52 4.97 -6.13 -4.89
CA LEU A 52 3.96 -5.39 -4.17
C LEU A 52 3.44 -4.31 -5.09
N ILE A 53 2.15 -3.99 -5.00
CA ILE A 53 1.53 -2.91 -5.74
C ILE A 53 0.62 -2.19 -4.77
N VAL A 54 0.76 -0.87 -4.69
CA VAL A 54 -0.12 -0.02 -3.91
C VAL A 54 -0.67 1.09 -4.78
N SER A 55 -1.95 1.38 -4.60
CA SER A 55 -2.62 2.47 -5.29
C SER A 55 -3.44 3.26 -4.28
N ILE A 56 -3.47 4.58 -4.45
CA ILE A 56 -4.47 5.42 -3.81
C ILE A 56 -5.20 6.21 -4.89
N HIS A 57 -6.52 6.24 -4.78
CA HIS A 57 -7.35 7.14 -5.56
C HIS A 57 -7.82 8.30 -4.69
N SER A 58 -7.50 9.52 -5.10
CA SER A 58 -7.97 10.75 -4.46
C SER A 58 -8.82 11.56 -5.45
N PRO A 59 -10.05 11.99 -5.09
CA PRO A 59 -10.95 12.71 -6.01
C PRO A 59 -10.38 14.02 -6.57
N LEU A 60 -9.42 14.64 -5.86
CA LEU A 60 -8.82 15.93 -6.21
C LEU A 60 -7.52 15.77 -7.02
N SER A 61 -6.71 14.76 -6.69
CA SER A 61 -5.34 14.59 -7.20
C SER A 61 -5.23 13.49 -8.26
N GLY A 62 -6.28 12.70 -8.47
CA GLY A 62 -6.26 11.55 -9.37
C GLY A 62 -5.80 10.27 -8.68
N SER A 63 -5.36 9.29 -9.47
CA SER A 63 -4.84 8.02 -8.98
C SER A 63 -3.33 8.02 -9.01
N LEU A 64 -2.70 7.54 -7.94
CA LEU A 64 -1.27 7.30 -7.86
C LEU A 64 -1.03 5.84 -7.52
N THR A 65 -0.20 5.17 -8.32
CA THR A 65 0.13 3.75 -8.16
C THR A 65 1.64 3.57 -8.15
N MET A 66 2.13 2.71 -7.26
CA MET A 66 3.54 2.39 -7.10
C MET A 66 3.74 0.89 -6.88
N THR A 67 4.92 0.39 -7.25
CA THR A 67 5.29 -1.03 -7.20
C THR A 67 6.63 -1.20 -6.52
#